data_AF-A0A8S0UHF6-F1
#
_entry.id   AF-A0A8S0UHF6-F1
#
_cell.length_a   1.000
_cell.length_b   1.000
_cell.length_c   1.000
_cell.angle_alpha   90.00
_cell.angle_beta   90.00
_cell.angle_gamma   90.00
#
_symmetry.space_group_name_H-M   'P 1'
#
loop_
_entity.id
_entity.type
_entity.pdbx_description
1 polymer ?
#
loop_
_entity_poly.entity_id
_entity_poly.type
_entity_poly.pdbx_seq_one_letter_code
_entity_poly.pdbx_strand_id
1 'polypeptide(L)'
;MENLLLIVKTIINKIKGSTRDLYMSVFVAAISWHESRRKWIGDPTQRSKSVPKDPIISWSTTYEDLLSTNDPFAEPIPLPEMVDFLVDIWQDEGLFD
;
A
#
# COMPACT_ATOMS: atom_id res chain seq x y z
N MET A 1 52.70 5.90 25.24
CA MET A 1 51.96 6.59 24.16
C MET A 1 51.40 5.61 23.12
N GLU A 2 52.12 4.56 22.71
CA GLU A 2 51.69 3.63 21.64
C GLU A 2 50.44 2.78 21.96
N ASN A 3 50.29 2.31 23.20
CA ASN A 3 49.11 1.52 23.60
C ASN A 3 47.80 2.31 23.52
N LEU A 4 47.84 3.61 23.83
CA LEU A 4 46.66 4.47 23.76
C LEU A 4 46.21 4.66 22.30
N LEU A 5 47.16 4.85 21.38
CA LEU A 5 46.88 5.00 19.96
C LEU A 5 46.27 3.73 19.36
N LEU A 6 46.74 2.54 19.78
CA LEU A 6 46.19 1.26 19.34
C LEU A 6 44.74 1.06 19.81
N ILE A 7 44.45 1.41 21.07
CA ILE A 7 43.09 1.34 21.63
C ILE A 7 42.14 2.27 20.85
N VAL A 8 42.55 3.51 20.62
CA VAL A 8 41.74 4.49 19.86
C VAL A 8 41.49 4.00 18.43
N LYS A 9 42.52 3.50 17.73
CA LYS A 9 42.38 2.93 16.38
C LYS A 9 41.40 1.76 16.35
N THR A 10 41.45 0.90 17.36
CA THR A 10 40.56 -0.28 17.47
C THR A 10 39.10 0.15 17.67
N ILE A 11 38.86 1.13 18.56
CA ILE A 11 37.53 1.68 18.81
C ILE A 11 36.97 2.34 17.54
N ILE A 12 37.77 3.16 16.87
CA ILE A 12 37.36 3.83 15.62
C ILE A 12 36.99 2.81 14.54
N ASN A 13 37.79 1.75 14.38
CA ASN A 13 37.51 0.71 13.38
C ASN A 13 36.23 -0.07 13.72
N LYS A 14 35.98 -0.35 15.00
CA LYS A 14 34.75 -1.01 15.45
C LYS A 14 33.50 -0.16 15.18
N ILE A 15 33.56 1.14 15.48
CA ILE A 15 32.48 2.10 15.18
C ILE A 15 32.24 2.16 13.67
N LYS A 16 33.30 2.32 12.86
CA LYS A 16 33.20 2.33 11.39
C LYS A 16 32.62 1.02 10.82
N GLY A 17 32.87 -0.13 11.44
CA GLY A 17 32.25 -1.40 11.07
C GLY A 17 30.74 -1.36 11.32
N SER A 18 30.35 -1.07 12.57
CA SER A 18 28.94 -1.03 12.97
C SER A 18 28.11 -0.01 12.18
N THR A 19 28.66 1.17 11.86
CA THR A 19 27.96 2.15 11.02
C THR A 19 27.75 1.65 9.59
N ARG A 20 28.71 0.91 9.02
CA ARG A 20 28.57 0.30 7.69
C ARG A 20 27.49 -0.77 7.70
N ASP A 21 27.43 -1.60 8.73
CA ASP A 21 26.43 -2.66 8.86
C ASP A 21 25.01 -2.07 8.99
N LEU A 22 24.85 -1.00 9.76
CA LEU A 22 23.57 -0.28 9.86
C LEU A 22 23.16 0.33 8.52
N TYR A 23 24.08 0.99 7.82
CA TYR A 23 23.81 1.55 6.49
C TYR A 23 23.41 0.47 5.48
N MET A 24 24.10 -0.68 5.50
CA MET A 24 23.75 -1.81 4.64
C MET A 24 22.37 -2.38 4.97
N SER A 25 22.01 -2.50 6.25
CA SER A 25 20.67 -2.97 6.66
C SER A 25 19.56 -2.03 6.17
N VAL A 26 19.71 -0.72 6.36
CA VAL A 26 18.73 0.29 5.89
C VAL A 26 18.63 0.26 4.36
N PHE A 27 19.76 0.15 3.67
CA PHE A 27 19.81 0.08 2.21
C PHE A 27 19.10 -1.17 1.68
N VAL A 28 19.34 -2.34 2.29
CA VAL A 28 18.65 -3.59 1.95
C VAL A 28 17.15 -3.47 2.18
N ALA A 29 16.72 -2.93 3.33
CA ALA A 29 15.31 -2.72 3.63
C ALA A 29 14.64 -1.78 2.63
N ALA A 30 15.31 -0.68 2.24
CA ALA A 30 14.81 0.24 1.23
C ALA A 30 14.63 -0.43 -0.13
N ILE A 31 15.60 -1.25 -0.57
CA ILE A 31 15.47 -2.02 -1.82
C ILE A 31 14.28 -2.99 -1.74
N SER A 32 14.18 -3.78 -0.66
CA SER A 32 13.09 -4.74 -0.50
C SER A 32 11.71 -4.06 -0.50
N TRP A 33 11.58 -2.88 0.12
CA TRP A 33 10.38 -2.07 0.05
C TRP A 33 10.06 -1.62 -1.38
N HIS A 34 11.05 -1.04 -2.08
CA HIS A 34 10.88 -0.58 -3.46
C HIS A 34 10.46 -1.72 -4.39
N GLU A 35 11.05 -2.91 -4.25
CA GLU A 35 10.68 -4.09 -5.03
C GLU A 35 9.25 -4.57 -4.72
N SER A 36 8.89 -4.62 -3.44
CA SER A 36 7.55 -5.04 -2.99
C SER A 36 6.47 -4.08 -3.51
N ARG A 37 6.74 -2.77 -3.44
CA ARG A 37 5.83 -1.73 -3.96
C ARG A 37 5.65 -1.84 -5.47
N ARG A 38 6.74 -2.09 -6.22
CA ARG A 38 6.68 -2.26 -7.67
C ARG A 38 5.85 -3.48 -8.06
N LYS A 39 5.95 -4.58 -7.31
CA LYS A 39 5.09 -5.76 -7.50
C LYS A 39 3.62 -5.48 -7.18
N TRP A 40 3.34 -4.73 -6.11
CA TRP A 40 1.97 -4.40 -5.71
C TRP A 40 1.24 -3.48 -6.69
N ILE A 41 1.93 -2.47 -7.23
CA ILE A 41 1.36 -1.59 -8.26
C ILE A 41 1.04 -2.37 -9.55
N GLY A 42 1.76 -3.48 -9.78
CA GLY A 42 1.62 -4.30 -10.98
C GLY A 42 2.10 -3.58 -12.24
N ASP A 43 1.83 -4.17 -13.39
CA ASP A 43 2.09 -3.55 -14.69
C ASP A 43 0.87 -2.71 -15.11
N PRO A 44 0.99 -1.37 -15.20
CA PRO A 44 -0.10 -0.52 -15.64
C PRO A 44 -0.59 -0.84 -17.06
N THR A 45 0.26 -1.46 -17.90
CA THR A 45 -0.11 -1.89 -19.25
C THR A 45 -0.92 -3.18 -19.26
N GLN A 46 -0.84 -3.98 -18.19
CA GLN A 46 -1.68 -5.14 -17.95
C GLN A 46 -3.01 -4.79 -17.26
N ARG A 47 -3.19 -3.55 -16.78
CA ARG A 47 -4.54 -3.06 -16.50
C ARG A 47 -5.26 -3.04 -17.84
N SER A 48 -6.13 -4.03 -18.04
CA SER A 48 -7.02 -4.05 -19.18
C SER A 48 -7.68 -2.68 -19.25
N LYS A 49 -7.62 -2.04 -20.41
CA LYS A 49 -8.49 -0.90 -20.68
C LYS A 49 -9.90 -1.46 -20.55
N SER A 50 -10.53 -1.22 -19.41
CA SER A 50 -11.89 -1.70 -19.19
C SER A 50 -12.72 -1.15 -20.32
N VAL A 51 -13.29 -2.05 -21.13
CA VAL A 51 -14.44 -1.70 -21.95
C VAL A 51 -15.48 -1.13 -20.98
N PRO A 52 -16.26 -0.11 -21.37
CA PRO A 52 -17.41 0.31 -20.57
C PRO A 52 -18.25 -0.94 -20.27
N LYS A 53 -18.30 -1.31 -18.99
CA LYS A 53 -19.10 -2.40 -18.46
C LYS A 53 -20.28 -1.80 -17.73
N ASP A 54 -21.34 -2.57 -17.62
CA ASP A 54 -22.43 -2.22 -16.72
C ASP A 54 -21.91 -2.17 -15.26
N PRO A 55 -22.48 -1.30 -14.41
CA PRO A 55 -22.13 -1.26 -12.99
C PRO A 55 -22.28 -2.63 -12.34
N ILE A 56 -21.33 -2.98 -11.47
CA ILE A 56 -21.35 -4.21 -10.67
C ILE A 56 -22.35 -4.09 -9.52
N ILE A 57 -22.44 -2.91 -8.92
CA ILE A 57 -23.43 -2.55 -7.92
C ILE A 57 -24.71 -2.13 -8.63
N SER A 58 -25.83 -2.77 -8.29
CA SER A 58 -27.13 -2.38 -8.83
C SER A 58 -27.52 -1.01 -8.27
N TRP A 59 -28.18 -0.20 -9.10
CA TRP A 59 -28.79 1.06 -8.67
C TRP A 59 -29.86 0.88 -7.58
N SER A 60 -30.35 -0.35 -7.39
CA SER A 60 -31.31 -0.72 -6.36
C SER A 60 -30.68 -1.31 -5.10
N THR A 61 -29.35 -1.41 -5.04
CA THR A 61 -28.64 -1.94 -3.88
C THR A 61 -28.66 -0.91 -2.75
N THR A 62 -28.95 -1.34 -1.53
CA THR A 62 -28.84 -0.51 -0.31
C THR A 62 -27.53 -0.80 0.44
N TYR A 63 -27.17 0.05 1.41
CA TYR A 63 -26.02 -0.19 2.28
C TYR A 63 -26.13 -1.54 3.02
N GLU A 64 -27.33 -1.82 3.54
CA GLU A 64 -27.63 -3.06 4.27
C GLU A 64 -27.50 -4.29 3.37
N ASP A 65 -27.87 -4.19 2.08
CA ASP A 65 -27.71 -5.30 1.13
C ASP A 65 -26.22 -5.67 0.93
N LEU A 66 -25.33 -4.68 0.92
CA LEU A 66 -23.89 -4.92 0.82
C LEU A 66 -23.29 -5.55 2.07
N LEU A 67 -23.81 -5.19 3.25
CA LEU A 67 -23.35 -5.73 4.53
C LEU A 67 -24.02 -7.05 4.91
N SER A 68 -25.07 -7.45 4.19
CA SER A 68 -25.83 -8.67 4.45
C SER A 68 -24.99 -9.94 4.27
N THR A 69 -23.93 -9.90 3.45
CA THR A 69 -23.02 -11.02 3.26
C THR A 69 -21.55 -10.55 3.21
N ASN A 70 -20.63 -11.44 3.55
CA ASN A 70 -19.19 -11.19 3.39
C ASN A 70 -18.63 -11.87 2.12
N ASP A 71 -19.52 -12.26 1.21
CA ASP A 71 -19.11 -12.94 -0.01
C ASP A 71 -18.42 -11.95 -0.96
N PRO A 72 -17.33 -12.35 -1.64
CA PRO A 72 -16.70 -11.49 -2.63
C PRO A 72 -17.64 -11.21 -3.81
N PHE A 73 -17.57 -10.00 -4.37
CA PHE A 73 -18.22 -9.70 -5.66
C PHE A 73 -17.68 -10.60 -6.77
N ALA A 74 -18.53 -10.88 -7.77
CA ALA A 74 -18.18 -11.70 -8.92
C ALA A 74 -16.98 -11.14 -9.71
N GLU A 75 -16.81 -9.81 -9.69
CA GLU A 75 -15.62 -9.13 -10.20
C GLU A 75 -15.25 -7.93 -9.30
N PRO A 76 -13.99 -7.46 -9.34
CA PRO A 76 -13.55 -6.33 -8.53
C PRO A 76 -14.29 -5.03 -8.91
N ILE A 77 -14.84 -4.35 -7.92
CA ILE A 77 -15.54 -3.08 -8.12
C ILE A 77 -14.54 -1.95 -8.43
N PRO A 78 -14.71 -1.22 -9.55
CA PRO A 78 -13.98 0.01 -9.79
C PRO A 78 -14.19 1.01 -8.65
N LEU A 79 -13.10 1.59 -8.14
CA LEU A 79 -13.19 2.56 -7.05
C LEU A 79 -14.18 3.72 -7.33
N PRO A 80 -14.27 4.30 -8.55
CA PRO A 80 -15.25 5.34 -8.84
C PRO A 80 -16.69 4.89 -8.60
N GLU A 81 -17.05 3.67 -9.01
CA GLU A 81 -18.39 3.12 -8.83
C GLU A 81 -18.75 2.97 -7.35
N MET A 82 -17.79 2.50 -6.55
CA MET A 82 -17.99 2.37 -5.10
C MET A 82 -18.15 3.72 -4.40
N VAL A 83 -17.47 4.75 -4.90
CA VAL A 83 -17.59 6.12 -4.38
C VAL A 83 -18.93 6.73 -4.77
N ASP A 84 -19.34 6.61 -6.03
CA ASP A 84 -20.63 7.12 -6.53
C ASP A 84 -21.80 6.52 -5.73
N PHE A 85 -21.79 5.20 -5.54
CA PHE A 85 -22.79 4.49 -4.72
C PHE A 85 -22.88 5.02 -3.27
N LEU A 86 -21.74 5.24 -2.60
CA LEU A 86 -21.73 5.74 -1.23
C LEU A 86 -22.24 7.18 -1.13
N VAL A 87 -21.92 8.01 -2.13
CA VAL A 87 -22.40 9.39 -2.20
C VAL A 87 -23.93 9.43 -2.33
N ASP A 88 -24.51 8.58 -3.16
CA ASP A 88 -25.96 8.48 -3.33
C ASP A 88 -26.65 8.12 -2.00
N ILE A 89 -26.15 7.10 -1.29
CA ILE A 89 -26.71 6.69 0.02
C ILE A 89 -26.60 7.82 1.04
N TRP A 90 -25.45 8.47 1.14
CA TRP A 90 -25.28 9.52 2.14
C TRP A 90 -26.16 10.75 1.87
N GLN A 91 -26.43 11.06 0.60
CA GLN A 91 -27.38 12.11 0.22
C GLN A 91 -28.81 11.71 0.59
N ASP A 92 -29.22 10.48 0.28
CA ASP A 92 -30.55 9.98 0.62
C ASP A 92 -30.80 9.94 2.14
N GLU A 93 -29.76 9.65 2.93
CA GLU A 93 -29.82 9.65 4.40
C GLU A 93 -29.72 11.04 5.04
N GLY A 94 -29.44 12.10 4.26
CA GLY A 94 -29.28 13.46 4.77
C GLY A 94 -28.08 13.64 5.70
N LEU A 95 -27.04 12.81 5.56
CA LEU A 95 -25.83 12.86 6.40
C LEU A 95 -24.99 14.12 6.19
N PHE A 96 -25.24 14.86 5.11
CA PHE A 96 -24.48 16.06 4.72
C PHE A 96 -25.33 17.33 4.55
N ASP A 97 -26.57 17.36 5.08
CA ASP A 97 -27.46 18.53 5.10
C ASP A 97 -27.35 19.37 6.40
#